data_AF-A0A1I0MDJ5-F1
#
_entry.id   AF-A0A1I0MDJ5-F1
#
_cell.length_a   1.000
_cell.length_b   1.000
_cell.length_c   1.000
_cell.angle_alpha   90.00
_cell.angle_beta   90.00
_cell.angle_gamma   90.00
#
_symmetry.space_group_name_H-M   'P 1'
#
loop_
_entity.id
_entity.type
_entity.pdbx_description
1 polymer ?
#
loop_
_entity_poly.entity_id
_entity_poly.type
_entity_poly.pdbx_seq_one_letter_code
_entity_poly.pdbx_strand_id
1 'polypeptide(L)'
;MSLFSHKITLTPEEKVKLQRIIGSNKETADKILRANILLMSDSSCEKQLSDRALADKLQTTTSMVKFVKRTLLSKGIEQALQRERHTPVNSRGFYF
;
A
#
# COMPACT_ATOMS: atom_id res chain seq x y z
N MET A 1 9.30 -12.82 -11.91
CA MET A 1 9.83 -11.47 -11.65
C MET A 1 10.29 -11.39 -10.21
N SER A 2 11.51 -10.90 -10.02
CA SER A 2 12.43 -11.28 -8.93
C SER A 2 11.98 -10.93 -7.50
N LEU A 3 12.38 -11.83 -6.60
CA LEU A 3 12.20 -11.90 -5.16
C LEU A 3 13.10 -10.88 -4.42
N PHE A 4 12.87 -9.59 -4.58
CA PHE A 4 13.54 -8.64 -3.68
C PHE A 4 12.85 -8.72 -2.32
N SER A 5 13.61 -9.04 -1.29
CA SER A 5 13.20 -8.85 0.09
C SER A 5 13.06 -7.33 0.33
N HIS A 6 11.90 -6.77 -0.02
CA HIS A 6 11.61 -5.34 0.12
C HIS A 6 11.47 -5.01 1.61
N LYS A 7 12.61 -4.92 2.29
CA LYS A 7 12.70 -4.35 3.64
C LYS A 7 12.39 -2.86 3.49
N ILE A 8 11.28 -2.44 4.10
CA ILE A 8 10.90 -1.04 4.17
C ILE A 8 11.31 -0.55 5.55
N THR A 9 11.91 0.62 5.62
CA THR A 9 12.16 1.30 6.90
C THR A 9 11.41 2.61 6.84
N LEU A 10 10.38 2.74 7.67
CA LEU A 10 9.59 3.96 7.73
C LEU A 10 10.24 4.97 8.67
N THR A 11 10.22 6.24 8.27
CA THR A 11 10.61 7.33 9.18
C THR A 11 9.57 7.52 10.29
N PRO A 12 9.92 8.18 11.42
CA PRO A 12 8.94 8.48 12.47
C PRO A 12 7.73 9.27 11.95
N GLU A 13 7.96 10.21 11.05
CA GLU A 13 6.92 11.05 10.43
C GLU A 13 5.96 10.22 9.57
N GLU A 14 6.50 9.31 8.77
CA GLU A 14 5.71 8.38 7.96
C GLU A 14 4.84 7.49 8.84
N LYS A 15 5.39 6.95 9.95
CA LYS A 15 4.63 6.13 10.90
C LYS A 15 3.46 6.89 11.50
N VAL A 16 3.69 8.12 11.98
CA VAL A 16 2.64 8.97 12.56
C VAL A 16 1.54 9.23 11.53
N LYS A 17 1.92 9.50 10.28
CA LYS A 17 0.97 9.72 9.20
C LYS A 17 0.12 8.48 8.90
N LEU A 18 0.72 7.30 8.82
CA LEU A 18 0.00 6.05 8.59
C LEU A 18 -0.97 5.75 9.74
N GLN A 19 -0.54 5.93 10.99
CA GLN A 19 -1.40 5.75 12.16
C GLN A 19 -2.59 6.71 12.15
N ARG A 20 -2.39 7.97 11.75
CA ARG A 20 -3.49 8.94 11.59
C ARG A 20 -4.50 8.49 10.54
N ILE A 21 -4.03 7.93 9.41
CA ILE A 21 -4.91 7.42 8.36
C ILE A 21 -5.74 6.24 8.87
N ILE A 22 -5.11 5.30 9.59
CA ILE A 22 -5.79 4.12 10.15
C ILE A 22 -6.83 4.52 11.20
N GLY A 23 -6.54 5.54 12.02
CA GLY A 23 -7.48 6.07 13.02
C GLY A 23 -8.53 7.05 12.49
N SER A 24 -8.45 7.45 11.22
CA SER A 24 -9.37 8.42 10.61
C SER A 24 -10.60 7.72 10.03
N ASN A 25 -11.79 8.19 10.37
CA ASN A 25 -13.06 7.73 9.80
C ASN A 25 -13.38 8.33 8.41
N LYS A 26 -12.57 9.28 7.93
CA LYS A 26 -12.78 9.97 6.64
C LYS A 26 -12.08 9.28 5.47
N GLU A 27 -11.23 8.30 5.76
CA GLU A 27 -10.39 7.66 4.77
C GLU A 27 -11.06 6.42 4.17
N THR A 28 -10.77 6.13 2.90
CA THR A 28 -11.33 4.96 2.23
C THR A 28 -10.72 3.66 2.77
N ALA A 29 -11.48 2.56 2.74
CA ALA A 29 -10.99 1.25 3.16
C ALA A 29 -9.72 0.81 2.41
N ASP A 30 -9.58 1.16 1.14
CA ASP A 30 -8.37 0.89 0.34
C ASP A 30 -7.15 1.66 0.87
N LYS A 31 -7.31 2.94 1.20
CA LYS A 31 -6.24 3.76 1.76
C LYS A 31 -5.83 3.31 3.15
N ILE A 32 -6.80 2.90 3.98
CA ILE A 32 -6.56 2.28 5.29
C ILE A 32 -5.83 0.94 5.14
N LEU A 33 -6.24 0.09 4.18
CA LEU A 33 -5.57 -1.18 3.88
C LEU A 33 -4.11 -0.96 3.47
N ARG A 34 -3.85 -0.04 2.53
CA ARG A 34 -2.49 0.33 2.09
C ARG A 34 -1.65 0.84 3.26
N ALA A 35 -2.25 1.66 4.13
CA ALA A 35 -1.55 2.14 5.32
C ALA A 35 -1.17 1.00 6.28
N ASN A 36 -2.08 0.05 6.51
CA ASN A 36 -1.81 -1.15 7.31
C ASN A 36 -0.71 -2.03 6.69
N ILE A 37 -0.72 -2.21 5.35
CA ILE A 37 0.34 -2.96 4.65
C ILE A 37 1.71 -2.34 4.94
N LEU A 38 1.83 -1.01 4.81
CA LEU A 38 3.10 -0.30 5.03
C LEU A 38 3.54 -0.39 6.49
N LEU A 39 2.64 -0.13 7.43
CA LEU A 39 2.96 -0.11 8.86
C LEU A 39 3.39 -1.50 9.35
N MET A 40 2.73 -2.57 8.91
CA MET A 40 3.09 -3.95 9.24
C MET A 40 4.30 -4.48 8.46
N SER A 41 4.68 -3.84 7.36
CA SER A 41 5.86 -4.20 6.56
C SER A 41 7.15 -3.52 7.06
N ASP A 42 7.03 -2.61 8.01
CA ASP A 42 8.16 -1.86 8.56
C ASP A 42 9.16 -2.78 9.24
N SER A 43 10.41 -2.71 8.80
CA SER A 43 11.50 -3.59 9.23
C SER A 43 11.99 -3.29 10.64
N SER A 44 11.59 -2.14 11.20
CA SER A 44 11.82 -1.79 12.61
C SER A 44 10.84 -2.52 13.55
N CYS A 45 9.84 -3.25 13.04
CA CYS A 45 8.98 -4.08 13.86
C CYS A 45 9.66 -5.44 14.13
N GLU A 46 9.68 -5.89 15.39
CA GLU A 46 10.39 -7.11 15.82
C GLU A 46 9.98 -8.39 15.06
N LYS A 47 8.77 -8.41 14.47
CA LYS A 47 8.28 -9.51 13.65
C LYS A 47 7.98 -9.02 12.24
N GLN A 48 8.98 -9.10 11.37
CA GLN A 48 8.76 -8.94 9.94
C GLN A 48 7.94 -10.12 9.41
N LEU A 49 6.67 -9.87 9.08
CA LEU A 49 5.81 -10.87 8.43
C LEU A 49 6.24 -11.05 6.97
N SER A 50 6.14 -12.29 6.48
CA SER A 50 6.28 -12.54 5.03
C SER A 50 5.14 -11.87 4.27
N ASP A 51 5.37 -11.52 3.00
CA ASP A 51 4.33 -10.88 2.17
C ASP A 51 3.04 -11.73 2.11
N ARG A 52 3.16 -13.06 2.21
CA ARG A 52 2.01 -13.99 2.25
C ARG A 52 1.27 -13.91 3.57
N ALA A 53 1.98 -14.01 4.70
CA ALA A 53 1.37 -13.90 6.02
C ALA A 53 0.70 -12.53 6.23
N LEU A 54 1.29 -11.47 5.68
CA LEU A 54 0.70 -10.14 5.70
C LEU A 54 -0.58 -10.06 4.85
N ALA A 55 -0.56 -10.65 3.65
CA ALA A 55 -1.72 -10.72 2.77
C ALA A 55 -2.88 -11.49 3.42
N ASP A 56 -2.61 -12.63 4.05
CA ASP A 56 -3.59 -13.41 4.80
C ASP A 56 -4.17 -12.60 5.97
N LYS A 57 -3.31 -11.95 6.76
CA LYS A 57 -3.73 -11.14 7.92
C LYS A 57 -4.61 -9.95 7.55
N LEU A 58 -4.33 -9.33 6.41
CA LEU A 58 -5.06 -8.17 5.89
C LEU A 58 -6.17 -8.54 4.90
N GLN A 59 -6.43 -9.83 4.70
CA GLN A 59 -7.43 -10.36 3.75
C GLN A 59 -7.28 -9.73 2.34
N THR A 60 -6.03 -9.63 1.88
CA THR A 60 -5.68 -9.06 0.57
C THR A 60 -4.79 -10.01 -0.23
N THR A 61 -4.35 -9.57 -1.39
CA THR A 61 -3.46 -10.38 -2.25
C THR A 61 -2.00 -10.05 -2.01
N THR A 62 -1.12 -11.05 -2.14
CA THR A 62 0.33 -10.84 -2.10
C THR A 62 0.79 -9.85 -3.18
N SER A 63 0.09 -9.80 -4.32
CA SER A 63 0.36 -8.82 -5.40
C SER A 63 0.11 -7.39 -4.93
N MET A 64 -0.97 -7.13 -4.19
CA MET A 64 -1.25 -5.83 -3.60
C MET A 64 -0.16 -5.42 -2.61
N VAL A 65 0.24 -6.33 -1.72
CA VAL A 65 1.33 -6.10 -0.76
C VAL A 65 2.61 -5.69 -1.50
N LYS A 66 3.04 -6.48 -2.48
CA LYS A 66 4.24 -6.19 -3.28
C LYS A 66 4.13 -4.88 -4.06
N PHE A 67 2.96 -4.59 -4.63
CA PHE A 67 2.71 -3.34 -5.33
C PHE A 67 2.90 -2.14 -4.39
N VAL A 68 2.22 -2.14 -3.24
CA VAL A 68 2.28 -1.04 -2.26
C VAL A 68 3.70 -0.84 -1.75
N LYS A 69 4.39 -1.94 -1.42
CA LYS A 69 5.80 -1.92 -0.96
C LYS A 69 6.73 -1.34 -2.01
N ARG A 70 6.60 -1.78 -3.28
CA ARG A 70 7.39 -1.27 -4.40
C ARG A 70 7.09 0.21 -4.68
N THR A 71 5.82 0.60 -4.64
CA THR A 71 5.42 1.99 -4.88
C THR A 71 5.97 2.92 -3.82
N LEU A 72 6.03 2.50 -2.55
CA LEU A 72 6.69 3.29 -1.51
C LEU A 72 8.17 3.52 -1.85
N LEU A 73 8.92 2.44 -2.15
CA LEU A 73 10.35 2.55 -2.45
C LEU A 73 10.65 3.37 -3.71
N SER A 74 9.76 3.32 -4.71
CA SER A 74 9.99 3.97 -6.01
C SER A 74 9.41 5.37 -6.12
N LYS A 75 8.28 5.65 -5.46
CA LYS A 75 7.48 6.87 -5.67
C LYS A 75 7.13 7.60 -4.36
N GLY A 76 7.47 7.03 -3.20
CA GLY A 76 7.19 7.61 -1.89
C GLY A 76 5.80 7.31 -1.33
N ILE A 77 5.56 7.79 -0.11
CA ILE A 77 4.40 7.41 0.72
C ILE A 77 3.06 7.89 0.15
N GLU A 78 3.02 9.09 -0.45
CA GLU A 78 1.78 9.63 -1.03
C GLU A 78 1.25 8.73 -2.13
N GLN A 79 2.14 8.30 -3.03
CA GLN A 79 1.80 7.45 -4.17
C GLN A 79 1.45 6.03 -3.72
N ALA A 80 2.10 5.53 -2.66
CA ALA A 80 1.78 4.20 -2.12
C ALA A 80 0.38 4.13 -1.50
N LEU A 81 -0.09 5.24 -0.91
CA LEU A 81 -1.41 5.38 -0.29
C LEU A 81 -2.53 5.68 -1.28
N GLN A 82 -2.21 6.16 -2.48
CA GLN A 82 -3.20 6.45 -3.51
C GLN A 82 -3.60 5.18 -4.27
N ARG A 83 -4.90 5.07 -4.55
CA ARG A 83 -5.41 4.14 -5.55
C ARG A 83 -5.17 4.73 -6.93
N GLU A 84 -4.42 4.04 -7.79
CA GLU A 84 -4.38 4.38 -9.21
C GLU A 84 -5.82 4.25 -9.76
N ARG A 85 -6.48 5.40 -9.97
CA ARG A 85 -7.78 5.45 -10.63
C ARG A 85 -7.53 5.17 -12.11
N HIS A 86 -7.66 3.90 -12.49
CA HIS A 86 -7.96 3.57 -13.87
C HIS A 86 -9.38 4.04 -14.15
N THR A 87 -9.55 5.32 -14.48
CA THR A 87 -10.75 5.79 -15.14
C THR A 87 -10.78 5.05 -16.48
N PRO A 88 -11.76 4.18 -16.77
CA PRO A 88 -11.92 3.71 -18.12
C PRO A 88 -12.16 4.96 -18.97
N VAL A 89 -11.22 5.28 -19.86
CA VAL A 89 -11.47 6.26 -20.90
C VAL A 89 -12.55 5.60 -21.77
N ASN A 90 -13.81 5.94 -21.51
CA ASN A 90 -14.89 5.61 -22.41
C ASN A 90 -14.70 6.47 -23.67
N SER A 91 -13.76 6.07 -24.53
CA SER A 91 -13.65 6.52 -25.90
C SER A 91 -14.81 5.91 -26.69
N ARG A 92 -16.06 6.22 -26.31
CA ARG A 92 -17.17 6.11 -27.26
C ARG A 92 -16.95 7.23 -28.26
N GLY A 93 -16.17 6.93 -29.28
CA GLY A 93 -16.14 7.72 -30.50
C GLY A 93 -17.57 7.86 -30.98
N PHE A 94 -18.05 9.10 -31.03
CA PHE A 94 -19.24 9.45 -31.78
C PHE A 94 -18.93 9.19 -33.24
N TYR A 95 -19.36 8.04 -33.73
CA TYR A 95 -19.64 7.83 -35.14
C TYR A 95 -21.13 7.54 -35.25
N PHE A 96 -21.72 8.16 -36.27
CA PHE A 96 -23.10 8.13 -36.75
C PHE A 96 -24.04 9.13 -36.06
#